data_AF-B9XLI3-F1
#
_entry.id   AF-B9XLI3-F1
#
_cell.length_a   1.000
_cell.length_b   1.000
_cell.length_c   1.000
_cell.angle_alpha   90.00
_cell.angle_beta   90.00
_cell.angle_gamma   90.00
#
_symmetry.space_group_name_H-M   'P 1'
#
loop_
_entity.id
_entity.type
_entity.pdbx_description
1 polymer ?
#
loop_
_entity_poly.entity_id
_entity_poly.type
_entity_poly.pdbx_seq_one_letter_code
_entity_poly.pdbx_strand_id
1 'polypeptide(L)'
;MKTLLFLFTVVGLVSAAAWQRQSISNLHQEIAQLSHQILETRSALESDQTRLVQFKQRLRQLHAHPISSTPDTTIIADASPLPDPQSEGWWPTNKPYFYLHKDLLKTVRIRDLTSERIDPKPGQPRLRTISNRLFQTNHLNEHMAILLGFTEAEKSSVEQTYDNLTQKVRDLEAANIQRVDPPQTDQSGNVFARIPSLKSEVAPLRKEAHESLESTIGTTRTELLEKQAAIFFNGRGDCLGSVPREFLQNGSALTVRYVYTDGSDASLKSRTYIKVPNRTNQWEYLHLFGPNGPCPFTIK
;
A
#
# COMPACT_ATOMS: atom_id res chain seq x y z
N MET A 1 14.68 -31.67 -68.09
CA MET A 1 14.57 -31.77 -66.60
C MET A 1 15.69 -31.10 -65.81
N LYS A 2 16.85 -30.72 -66.38
CA LYS A 2 17.92 -30.03 -65.63
C LYS A 2 17.74 -28.51 -65.44
N THR A 3 16.91 -27.86 -66.27
CA THR A 3 16.64 -26.41 -66.21
C THR A 3 15.61 -26.01 -65.16
N LEU A 4 14.71 -26.91 -64.74
CA LEU A 4 13.71 -26.61 -63.71
C LEU A 4 14.29 -26.63 -62.28
N LEU A 5 15.38 -27.38 -62.06
CA LEU A 5 16.00 -27.50 -60.73
C LEU A 5 16.84 -26.27 -60.34
N PHE A 6 17.32 -25.50 -61.31
CA PHE A 6 18.13 -24.28 -61.08
C PHE A 6 17.30 -23.05 -60.70
N LEU A 7 16.01 -23.04 -61.03
CA LEU A 7 15.09 -21.94 -60.70
C LEU A 7 14.64 -21.97 -59.23
N PHE A 8 14.60 -23.15 -58.59
CA PHE A 8 14.17 -23.26 -57.19
C PHE A 8 15.26 -22.88 -56.17
N THR A 9 16.54 -23.01 -56.50
CA THR A 9 17.64 -22.63 -55.58
C THR A 9 17.89 -21.12 -55.52
N VAL A 10 17.62 -20.38 -56.60
CA VAL A 10 17.79 -18.91 -56.62
C VAL A 10 16.65 -18.19 -55.88
N VAL A 11 15.42 -18.72 -55.93
CA VAL A 11 14.26 -18.11 -55.23
C VAL A 11 14.35 -18.28 -53.71
N GLY A 12 14.92 -19.38 -53.20
CA GLY A 12 15.10 -19.62 -51.76
C GLY A 12 16.14 -18.72 -51.07
N LEU A 13 17.16 -18.26 -51.81
CA LEU A 13 18.20 -17.36 -51.26
C LEU A 13 17.71 -15.91 -51.13
N VAL A 14 16.82 -15.46 -52.03
CA VAL A 14 16.28 -14.09 -52.00
C VAL A 14 15.29 -13.90 -50.85
N SER A 15 14.49 -14.92 -50.52
CA SER A 15 13.55 -14.86 -49.40
C SER A 15 14.23 -14.87 -48.03
N ALA A 16 15.32 -15.62 -47.86
CA ALA A 16 16.12 -15.62 -46.64
C ALA A 16 16.77 -14.24 -46.37
N ALA A 17 17.30 -13.60 -47.41
CA ALA A 17 17.89 -12.26 -47.30
C ALA A 17 16.86 -11.17 -46.97
N ALA A 18 15.64 -11.27 -47.51
CA ALA A 18 14.54 -10.35 -47.19
C ALA A 18 14.06 -10.51 -45.73
N TRP A 19 13.94 -11.75 -45.25
CA TRP A 19 13.56 -12.02 -43.87
C TRP A 19 14.62 -11.54 -42.87
N GLN A 20 15.90 -11.74 -43.17
CA GLN A 20 17.00 -11.25 -42.34
C GLN A 20 17.02 -9.71 -42.26
N ARG A 21 16.77 -9.01 -43.38
CA ARG A 21 16.66 -7.54 -43.40
C ARG A 21 15.48 -7.04 -42.56
N GLN A 22 14.33 -7.71 -42.65
CA GLN A 22 13.16 -7.37 -41.84
C GLN A 22 13.40 -7.59 -40.34
N SER A 23 14.09 -8.68 -39.99
CA SER A 23 14.45 -8.96 -38.59
C SER A 23 15.40 -7.90 -38.04
N ILE A 24 16.41 -7.49 -38.80
CA ILE A 24 17.35 -6.42 -38.39
C ILE A 24 16.64 -5.07 -38.25
N SER A 25 15.72 -4.73 -39.16
CA SER A 25 14.97 -3.48 -39.04
C SER A 25 14.06 -3.45 -37.81
N ASN A 26 13.43 -4.58 -37.49
CA ASN A 26 12.60 -4.70 -36.29
C ASN A 26 13.45 -4.54 -35.02
N LEU A 27 14.63 -5.16 -34.98
CA LEU A 27 15.57 -4.99 -33.86
C LEU A 27 16.06 -3.54 -33.72
N HIS A 28 16.37 -2.86 -34.82
CA HIS A 28 16.76 -1.45 -34.77
C HIS A 28 15.62 -0.55 -34.26
N GLN A 29 14.38 -0.82 -34.64
CA GLN A 29 13.21 -0.09 -34.13
C GLN A 29 13.02 -0.32 -32.64
N GLU A 30 13.15 -1.56 -32.18
CA GLU A 30 13.03 -1.91 -30.76
C GLU A 30 14.15 -1.27 -29.92
N ILE A 31 15.40 -1.29 -30.40
CA ILE A 31 16.52 -0.60 -29.74
C ILE A 31 16.28 0.91 -29.67
N ALA A 32 15.77 1.52 -30.74
CA ALA A 32 15.45 2.95 -30.76
C ALA A 32 14.33 3.30 -29.77
N GLN A 33 13.29 2.46 -29.70
CA GLN A 33 12.18 2.64 -28.76
C GLN A 33 12.63 2.49 -27.30
N LEU A 34 13.43 1.46 -26.99
CA LEU A 34 13.99 1.26 -25.66
C LEU A 34 14.93 2.40 -25.25
N SER A 35 15.75 2.90 -26.18
CA SER A 35 16.64 4.05 -25.94
C SER A 35 15.86 5.31 -25.60
N HIS A 36 14.73 5.54 -26.29
CA HIS A 36 13.83 6.65 -25.98
C HIS A 36 13.22 6.51 -24.58
N GLN A 37 12.74 5.32 -24.22
CA GLN A 37 12.18 5.04 -22.89
C GLN A 37 13.22 5.24 -21.77
N ILE A 38 14.47 4.85 -22.00
CA ILE A 38 15.56 5.06 -21.03
C ILE A 38 15.84 6.56 -20.84
N LEU A 39 15.81 7.35 -21.91
CA LEU A 39 15.99 8.81 -21.81
C LEU A 39 14.82 9.48 -21.08
N GLU A 40 13.59 9.08 -21.38
CA GLU A 40 12.39 9.61 -20.71
C GLU A 40 12.40 9.28 -19.21
N THR A 41 12.67 8.03 -18.85
CA THR A 41 12.74 7.60 -17.44
C THR A 41 13.86 8.28 -16.68
N ARG A 42 15.02 8.50 -17.31
CA ARG A 42 16.12 9.27 -16.72
C ARG A 42 15.73 10.74 -16.49
N SER A 43 15.07 11.37 -17.45
CA SER A 43 14.59 12.75 -17.30
C SER A 43 13.55 12.90 -16.19
N ALA A 44 12.65 11.91 -16.04
CA ALA A 44 11.68 11.88 -14.96
C ALA A 44 12.36 11.71 -13.59
N LEU A 45 13.37 10.83 -13.50
CA LEU A 45 14.15 10.62 -12.28
C LEU A 45 14.91 11.89 -11.85
N GLU A 46 15.54 12.60 -12.80
CA GLU A 46 16.25 13.86 -12.54
C GLU A 46 15.28 14.98 -12.08
N SER A 47 14.08 15.04 -12.67
CA SER A 47 13.00 15.94 -12.21
C SER A 47 12.58 15.62 -10.76
N ASP A 48 12.38 14.35 -10.44
CA ASP A 48 11.95 13.94 -9.09
C ASP A 48 13.06 14.16 -8.04
N GLN A 49 14.32 13.94 -8.40
CA GLN A 49 15.46 14.31 -7.54
C GLN A 49 15.47 15.81 -7.25
N THR A 50 15.23 16.64 -8.27
CA THR A 50 15.15 18.10 -8.11
C THR A 50 14.01 18.49 -7.17
N ARG A 51 12.83 17.87 -7.32
CA ARG A 51 11.69 18.08 -6.40
C ARG A 51 12.01 17.68 -4.97
N LEU A 52 12.71 16.55 -4.76
CA LEU A 52 13.10 16.11 -3.41
C LEU A 52 14.08 17.09 -2.77
N VAL A 53 15.04 17.63 -3.52
CA VAL A 53 15.94 18.68 -3.01
C VAL A 53 15.16 19.94 -2.64
N GLN A 54 14.21 20.37 -3.48
CA GLN A 54 13.35 21.51 -3.19
C GLN A 54 12.47 21.27 -1.95
N PHE A 55 11.88 20.08 -1.80
CA PHE A 55 11.12 19.72 -0.60
C PHE A 55 11.98 19.73 0.65
N LYS A 56 13.20 19.17 0.60
CA LYS A 56 14.14 19.22 1.72
C LYS A 56 14.53 20.64 2.08
N GLN A 57 14.77 21.50 1.10
CA GLN A 57 15.03 22.92 1.32
C GLN A 57 13.82 23.63 1.93
N ARG A 58 12.61 23.35 1.45
CA ARG A 58 11.37 23.91 1.99
C ARG A 58 11.10 23.45 3.42
N LEU A 59 11.36 22.18 3.75
CA LEU A 59 11.31 21.67 5.12
C LEU A 59 12.33 22.38 6.00
N ARG A 60 13.58 22.56 5.53
CA ARG A 60 14.58 23.36 6.27
C ARG A 60 14.15 24.81 6.46
N GLN A 61 13.54 25.44 5.46
CA GLN A 61 13.01 26.81 5.57
C GLN A 61 11.85 26.89 6.56
N LEU A 62 10.93 25.91 6.56
CA LEU A 62 9.84 25.80 7.52
C LEU A 62 10.35 25.52 8.95
N HIS A 63 11.46 24.81 9.11
CA HIS A 63 12.10 24.59 10.40
C HIS A 63 12.96 25.79 10.87
N ALA A 64 13.54 26.55 9.93
CA ALA A 64 14.40 27.70 10.21
C ALA A 64 13.64 29.02 10.39
N HIS A 65 12.42 29.12 9.86
CA HIS A 65 11.46 30.12 10.32
C HIS A 65 10.83 29.59 11.60
N PRO A 66 11.16 30.10 12.80
CA PRO A 66 10.25 29.93 13.92
C PRO A 66 8.91 30.45 13.43
N ILE A 67 7.88 29.61 13.53
CA ILE A 67 6.50 30.00 13.26
C ILE A 67 6.24 31.23 14.13
N SER A 68 6.34 32.42 13.53
CA SER A 68 5.73 33.62 14.10
C SER A 68 4.26 33.29 14.14
N SER A 69 3.83 32.96 15.34
CA SER A 69 2.52 32.52 15.73
C SER A 69 1.45 33.36 15.01
N THR A 70 0.79 32.77 14.02
CA THR A 70 -0.57 33.18 13.69
C THR A 70 -1.40 33.01 14.96
N PRO A 71 -2.29 33.96 15.34
CA PRO A 71 -2.91 34.02 16.68
C PRO A 71 -3.88 32.89 17.02
N ASP A 72 -4.03 31.87 16.18
CA ASP A 72 -4.94 30.73 16.41
C ASP A 72 -4.22 29.47 16.92
N THR A 73 -2.90 29.55 17.18
CA THR A 73 -2.11 28.47 17.82
C THR A 73 -1.65 28.81 19.23
N THR A 74 -2.22 29.86 19.84
CA THR A 74 -2.17 30.04 21.29
C THR A 74 -3.16 29.06 21.94
N ILE A 75 -2.71 28.39 23.00
CA ILE A 75 -3.38 27.31 23.75
C ILE A 75 -3.12 25.95 23.05
N ILE A 76 -2.05 25.20 23.30
CA ILE A 76 -1.45 24.79 24.59
C ILE A 76 0.02 24.42 24.33
N ALA A 77 0.91 25.40 24.45
CA ALA A 77 2.10 25.20 25.25
C ALA A 77 1.83 26.05 26.47
N ASP A 78 1.00 25.54 27.37
CA ASP A 78 0.98 26.12 28.70
C ASP A 78 2.37 25.84 29.25
N ALA A 79 3.19 26.88 29.35
CA ALA A 79 4.53 26.83 29.92
C ALA A 79 4.47 26.67 31.45
N SER A 80 3.29 26.32 31.99
CA SER A 80 3.17 25.62 33.25
C SER A 80 4.21 24.50 33.27
N PRO A 81 5.15 24.50 34.23
CA PRO A 81 6.11 23.42 34.34
C PRO A 81 5.34 22.11 34.38
N LEU A 82 5.75 21.14 33.56
CA LEU A 82 5.20 19.80 33.63
C LEU A 82 5.22 19.41 35.12
N PRO A 83 4.05 19.05 35.70
CA PRO A 83 3.99 18.75 37.12
C PRO A 83 5.03 17.69 37.42
N ASP A 84 5.75 17.87 38.53
CA ASP A 84 6.79 16.94 38.92
C ASP A 84 6.19 15.53 38.95
N PRO A 85 6.68 14.59 38.11
CA PRO A 85 6.17 13.24 38.08
C PRO A 85 6.09 12.64 39.49
N GLN A 86 7.10 12.91 40.34
CA GLN A 86 7.13 12.39 41.71
C GLN A 86 5.99 12.92 42.59
N SER A 87 5.40 14.07 42.24
CA SER A 87 4.29 14.69 42.95
C SER A 87 2.90 14.17 42.53
N GLU A 88 2.78 13.58 41.33
CA GLU A 88 1.51 13.09 40.79
C GLU A 88 1.34 11.56 40.83
N GLY A 89 2.38 10.82 41.23
CA GLY A 89 2.30 9.36 41.41
C GLY A 89 3.59 8.62 41.05
N TRP A 90 3.46 7.32 40.80
CA TRP A 90 4.59 6.47 40.43
C TRP A 90 4.74 6.42 38.91
N TRP A 91 5.83 6.99 38.38
CA TRP A 91 6.12 7.04 36.94
C TRP A 91 7.28 6.11 36.58
N PRO A 92 7.25 5.43 35.41
CA PRO A 92 8.37 4.64 34.94
C PRO A 92 9.58 5.54 34.68
N THR A 93 10.69 5.32 35.36
CA THR A 93 11.92 6.11 35.19
C THR A 93 12.71 5.72 33.94
N ASN A 94 12.40 4.58 33.34
CA ASN A 94 13.12 3.96 32.23
C ASN A 94 12.27 3.81 30.96
N LYS A 95 11.09 4.42 30.89
CA LYS A 95 10.24 4.39 29.71
C LYS A 95 9.72 5.79 29.38
N PRO A 96 9.63 6.16 28.09
CA PRO A 96 8.93 7.38 27.72
C PRO A 96 7.47 7.26 28.15
N TYR A 97 6.97 8.28 28.85
CA TYR A 97 5.55 8.42 29.19
C TYR A 97 5.06 9.78 28.70
N PHE A 98 3.80 9.84 28.31
CA PHE A 98 3.13 11.09 27.98
C PHE A 98 2.27 11.51 29.16
N TYR A 99 2.46 12.74 29.62
CA TYR A 99 1.55 13.36 30.58
C TYR A 99 0.45 14.06 29.79
N LEU A 100 -0.80 13.65 29.99
CA LEU A 100 -1.96 14.36 29.49
C LEU A 100 -2.65 15.02 30.67
N HIS A 101 -2.59 16.36 30.74
CA HIS A 101 -3.22 17.13 31.80
C HIS A 101 -4.70 16.76 31.93
N LYS A 102 -5.21 16.63 33.17
CA LYS A 102 -6.58 16.13 33.41
C LYS A 102 -7.65 16.96 32.71
N ASP A 103 -7.43 18.26 32.53
CA ASP A 103 -8.35 19.14 31.79
C ASP A 103 -8.43 18.83 30.30
N LEU A 104 -7.38 18.24 29.73
CA LEU A 104 -7.36 17.79 28.34
C LEU A 104 -8.15 16.50 28.13
N LEU A 105 -8.33 15.68 29.17
CA LEU A 105 -9.17 14.48 29.09
C LEU A 105 -10.61 14.81 28.67
N LYS A 106 -11.10 16.00 29.04
CA LYS A 106 -12.44 16.47 28.65
C LYS A 106 -12.56 16.76 27.15
N THR A 107 -11.45 17.12 26.49
CA THR A 107 -11.42 17.57 25.09
C THR A 107 -10.80 16.54 24.13
N VAL A 108 -10.09 15.54 24.64
CA VAL A 108 -9.53 14.44 23.85
C VAL A 108 -10.55 13.30 23.72
N ARG A 109 -10.73 12.80 22.51
CA ARG A 109 -11.51 11.59 22.22
C ARG A 109 -10.66 10.61 21.43
N ILE A 110 -10.65 9.36 21.89
CA ILE A 110 -10.09 8.25 21.13
C ILE A 110 -11.23 7.74 20.23
N ARG A 111 -11.08 7.87 18.91
CA ARG A 111 -12.15 7.53 17.96
C ARG A 111 -11.61 6.89 16.69
N ASP A 112 -12.44 6.05 16.09
CA ASP A 112 -12.21 5.56 14.74
C ASP A 112 -12.56 6.67 13.73
N LEU A 113 -11.55 7.13 12.98
CA LEU A 113 -11.64 8.24 12.02
C LEU A 113 -12.49 7.95 10.78
N THR A 114 -13.10 6.76 10.66
CA THR A 114 -14.17 6.49 9.66
C THR A 114 -15.51 7.06 10.03
N SER A 115 -15.75 7.38 11.31
CA SER A 115 -16.98 8.07 11.70
C SER A 115 -16.90 9.52 11.24
N GLU A 116 -17.97 10.01 10.60
CA GLU A 116 -18.10 11.33 9.99
C GLU A 116 -17.35 12.42 10.76
N ARG A 117 -16.70 13.32 10.01
CA ARG A 117 -16.23 14.60 10.56
C ARG A 117 -17.44 15.27 11.19
N ILE A 118 -17.55 15.19 12.51
CA ILE A 118 -18.46 16.04 13.26
C ILE A 118 -17.76 17.38 13.29
N ASP A 119 -18.01 18.22 12.30
CA ASP A 119 -17.64 19.61 12.39
C ASP A 119 -18.30 20.17 13.66
N PRO A 120 -17.52 20.79 14.57
CA PRO A 120 -18.08 21.30 15.80
C PRO A 120 -19.15 22.33 15.46
N LYS A 121 -20.32 22.22 16.11
CA LYS A 121 -21.35 23.24 16.00
C LYS A 121 -20.77 24.59 16.44
N PRO A 122 -21.18 25.72 15.84
CA PRO A 122 -20.75 27.05 16.27
C PRO A 122 -20.89 27.20 17.79
N GLY A 123 -19.81 27.61 18.46
CA GLY A 123 -19.77 27.77 19.92
C GLY A 123 -19.36 26.53 20.72
N GLN A 124 -19.12 25.38 20.10
CA GLN A 124 -18.56 24.21 20.79
C GLN A 124 -17.03 24.13 20.69
N PRO A 125 -16.34 23.67 21.75
CA PRO A 125 -14.90 23.46 21.71
C PRO A 125 -14.55 22.38 20.67
N ARG A 126 -13.50 22.63 19.89
CA ARG A 126 -12.95 21.62 18.96
C ARG A 126 -12.43 20.43 19.78
N LEU A 127 -13.07 19.27 19.62
CA LEU A 127 -12.57 18.02 20.20
C LEU A 127 -11.32 17.58 19.45
N ARG A 128 -10.26 17.24 20.19
CA ARG A 128 -9.04 16.66 19.61
C ARG A 128 -9.26 15.16 19.49
N THR A 129 -9.21 14.65 18.26
CA THR A 129 -9.43 13.23 18.00
C THR A 129 -8.10 12.53 17.83
N ILE A 130 -7.83 11.56 18.70
CA ILE A 130 -6.74 10.60 18.52
C ILE A 130 -7.32 9.43 17.76
N SER A 131 -6.72 9.12 16.61
CA SER A 131 -7.09 7.90 15.89
C SER A 131 -6.75 6.70 16.74
N ASN A 132 -7.74 5.83 16.97
CA ASN A 132 -7.50 4.51 17.55
C ASN A 132 -7.05 3.47 16.50
N ARG A 133 -6.86 3.90 15.25
CA ARG A 133 -6.39 3.01 14.19
C ARG A 133 -4.93 2.72 14.41
N LEU A 134 -4.62 1.43 14.52
CA LEU A 134 -3.24 1.01 14.64
C LEU A 134 -2.42 1.41 13.41
N PHE A 135 -3.00 1.31 12.21
CA PHE A 135 -2.34 1.67 10.97
C PHE A 135 -2.99 2.85 10.28
N GLN A 136 -2.17 3.74 9.74
CA GLN A 136 -2.56 4.81 8.83
C GLN A 136 -1.70 4.69 7.57
N THR A 137 -2.36 4.63 6.40
CA THR A 137 -1.67 4.57 5.09
C THR A 137 -0.53 3.52 5.04
N ASN A 138 -0.77 2.35 5.62
CA ASN A 138 0.15 1.19 5.71
C ASN A 138 1.31 1.33 6.71
N HIS A 139 1.43 2.46 7.41
CA HIS A 139 2.41 2.64 8.49
C HIS A 139 1.73 2.61 9.85
N LEU A 140 2.51 2.36 10.90
CA LEU A 140 1.99 2.44 12.25
C LEU A 140 1.57 3.89 12.54
N ASN A 141 0.35 4.08 13.04
CA ASN A 141 -0.12 5.39 13.40
C ASN A 141 0.78 5.96 14.51
N GLU A 142 1.31 7.17 14.31
CA GLU A 142 2.26 7.78 15.25
C GLU A 142 1.69 7.93 16.67
N HIS A 143 0.40 8.27 16.78
CA HIS A 143 -0.24 8.34 18.09
C HIS A 143 -0.31 6.97 18.75
N MET A 144 -0.56 5.90 17.98
CA MET A 144 -0.58 4.54 18.52
C MET A 144 0.82 4.05 18.91
N ALA A 145 1.86 4.41 18.15
CA ALA A 145 3.24 4.12 18.51
C ALA A 145 3.60 4.74 19.87
N ILE A 146 3.22 6.01 20.07
CA ILE A 146 3.41 6.72 21.34
C ILE A 146 2.59 6.07 22.47
N LEU A 147 1.31 5.78 22.23
CA LEU A 147 0.43 5.17 23.23
C LEU A 147 0.91 3.78 23.68
N LEU A 148 1.51 3.01 22.78
CA LEU A 148 2.10 1.70 23.07
C LEU A 148 3.53 1.78 23.62
N GLY A 149 4.06 3.00 23.78
CA GLY A 149 5.39 3.25 24.32
C GLY A 149 6.49 2.67 23.44
N PHE A 150 6.33 2.69 22.12
CA PHE A 150 7.39 2.29 21.21
C PHE A 150 8.51 3.34 21.19
N THR A 151 9.74 2.86 21.23
CA THR A 151 10.90 3.64 20.77
C THR A 151 10.86 3.78 19.25
N GLU A 152 11.61 4.75 18.69
CA GLU A 152 11.72 4.88 17.24
C GLU A 152 12.30 3.62 16.56
N ALA A 153 13.24 2.93 17.23
CA ALA A 153 13.81 1.69 16.73
C ALA A 153 12.78 0.54 16.70
N GLU A 154 11.97 0.41 17.76
CA GLU A 154 10.87 -0.56 17.81
C GLU A 154 9.81 -0.25 16.74
N LYS A 155 9.40 1.02 16.61
CA LYS A 155 8.43 1.46 15.59
C LYS A 155 8.91 1.09 14.19
N SER A 156 10.15 1.47 13.84
CA SER A 156 10.74 1.15 12.54
C SER A 156 10.81 -0.35 12.28
N SER A 157 11.12 -1.15 13.30
CA SER A 157 11.20 -2.62 13.18
C SER A 157 9.83 -3.27 13.00
N VAL A 158 8.81 -2.74 13.69
CA VAL A 158 7.41 -3.15 13.53
C VAL A 158 6.93 -2.85 12.11
N GLU A 159 7.14 -1.63 11.63
CA GLU A 159 6.77 -1.22 10.25
C GLU A 159 7.45 -2.11 9.21
N GLN A 160 8.77 -2.32 9.34
CA GLN A 160 9.51 -3.20 8.46
C GLN A 160 8.98 -4.65 8.48
N THR A 161 8.58 -5.16 9.65
CA THR A 161 8.00 -6.50 9.76
C THR A 161 6.68 -6.61 8.99
N TYR A 162 5.81 -5.60 9.08
CA TYR A 162 4.55 -5.57 8.33
C TYR A 162 4.75 -5.35 6.83
N ASP A 163 5.71 -4.52 6.43
CA ASP A 163 6.06 -4.32 5.02
C ASP A 163 6.58 -5.63 4.41
N ASN A 164 7.49 -6.32 5.11
CA ASN A 164 8.01 -7.62 4.69
C ASN A 164 6.91 -8.68 4.57
N LEU A 165 6.03 -8.79 5.58
CA LEU A 165 4.88 -9.70 5.52
C LEU A 165 4.00 -9.38 4.30
N THR A 166 3.66 -8.11 4.12
CA THR A 166 2.81 -7.65 3.02
C THR A 166 3.43 -7.98 1.68
N GLN A 167 4.71 -7.69 1.49
CA GLN A 167 5.42 -7.96 0.24
C GLN A 167 5.45 -9.46 -0.06
N LYS A 168 5.82 -10.31 0.92
CA LYS A 168 5.83 -11.77 0.75
C LYS A 168 4.44 -12.31 0.38
N VAL A 169 3.38 -11.76 0.96
CA VAL A 169 2.00 -12.11 0.59
C VAL A 169 1.69 -11.67 -0.85
N ARG A 170 2.12 -10.46 -1.26
CA ARG A 170 1.92 -9.99 -2.65
C ARG A 170 2.66 -10.85 -3.66
N ASP A 171 3.86 -11.31 -3.33
CA ASP A 171 4.63 -12.23 -4.16
C ASP A 171 3.91 -13.59 -4.29
N LEU A 172 3.37 -14.12 -3.18
CA LEU A 172 2.53 -15.32 -3.21
C LEU A 172 1.27 -15.15 -4.06
N GLU A 173 0.60 -14.01 -3.97
CA GLU A 173 -0.57 -13.69 -4.79
C GLU A 173 -0.23 -13.64 -6.28
N ALA A 174 0.88 -12.97 -6.64
CA ALA A 174 1.35 -12.88 -8.01
C ALA A 174 1.75 -14.25 -8.58
N ALA A 175 2.32 -15.12 -7.75
CA ALA A 175 2.67 -16.48 -8.14
C ALA A 175 1.46 -17.41 -8.32
N ASN A 176 0.35 -17.14 -7.61
CA ASN A 176 -0.82 -18.03 -7.56
C ASN A 176 -2.04 -17.49 -8.32
N ILE A 177 -1.96 -16.30 -8.91
CA ILE A 177 -3.04 -15.77 -9.73
C ILE A 177 -3.24 -16.62 -10.99
N GLN A 178 -4.49 -16.97 -11.24
CA GLN A 178 -4.91 -17.80 -12.36
C GLN A 178 -5.71 -16.92 -13.31
N ARG A 179 -5.21 -16.75 -14.54
CA ARG A 179 -5.95 -16.08 -15.60
C ARG A 179 -7.05 -17.00 -16.12
N VAL A 180 -8.23 -16.42 -16.35
CA VAL A 180 -9.40 -17.10 -16.94
C VAL A 180 -9.54 -16.61 -18.38
N ASP A 181 -9.25 -17.49 -19.35
CA ASP A 181 -9.30 -17.19 -20.78
C ASP A 181 -10.01 -18.33 -21.55
N PRO A 182 -11.17 -18.08 -22.19
CA PRO A 182 -11.89 -16.80 -22.23
C PRO A 182 -12.47 -16.42 -20.86
N PRO A 183 -12.71 -15.12 -20.58
CA PRO A 183 -13.34 -14.70 -19.34
C PRO A 183 -14.70 -15.38 -19.12
N GLN A 184 -14.97 -15.80 -17.88
CA GLN A 184 -16.24 -16.41 -17.50
C GLN A 184 -17.26 -15.32 -17.17
N THR A 185 -18.33 -15.20 -17.95
CA THR A 185 -19.42 -14.26 -17.68
C THR A 185 -20.34 -14.78 -16.58
N ASP A 186 -20.66 -13.92 -15.62
CA ASP A 186 -21.73 -14.13 -14.64
C ASP A 186 -22.61 -12.88 -14.50
N GLN A 187 -23.54 -12.89 -13.55
CA GLN A 187 -24.48 -11.78 -13.32
C GLN A 187 -23.80 -10.46 -12.87
N SER A 188 -22.57 -10.52 -12.36
CA SER A 188 -21.80 -9.40 -11.82
C SER A 188 -20.74 -8.85 -12.78
N GLY A 189 -20.33 -9.63 -13.79
CA GLY A 189 -19.39 -9.21 -14.83
C GLY A 189 -18.64 -10.38 -15.45
N ASN A 190 -17.51 -10.07 -16.10
CA ASN A 190 -16.63 -11.08 -16.69
C ASN A 190 -15.47 -11.38 -15.73
N VAL A 191 -15.46 -12.57 -15.12
CA VAL A 191 -14.33 -13.05 -14.32
C VAL A 191 -13.17 -13.36 -15.26
N PHE A 192 -12.07 -12.64 -15.12
CA PHE A 192 -10.89 -12.81 -15.98
C PHE A 192 -9.64 -13.26 -15.21
N ALA A 193 -9.66 -13.22 -13.87
CA ALA A 193 -8.62 -13.80 -13.03
C ALA A 193 -9.17 -14.28 -11.68
N ARG A 194 -8.48 -15.23 -11.06
CA ARG A 194 -8.80 -15.80 -9.76
C ARG A 194 -7.53 -15.95 -8.92
N ILE A 195 -7.65 -15.82 -7.61
CA ILE A 195 -6.64 -16.26 -6.65
C ILE A 195 -7.32 -17.27 -5.71
N PRO A 196 -6.82 -18.51 -5.61
CA PRO A 196 -7.34 -19.47 -4.63
C PRO A 196 -7.08 -18.98 -3.20
N SER A 197 -7.66 -19.63 -2.19
CA SER A 197 -7.28 -19.36 -0.81
C SER A 197 -5.79 -19.68 -0.63
N LEU A 198 -5.02 -18.71 -0.12
CA LEU A 198 -3.60 -18.89 0.21
C LEU A 198 -3.40 -19.11 1.72
N LYS A 199 -4.43 -19.58 2.43
CA LYS A 199 -4.43 -19.64 3.89
C LYS A 199 -3.27 -20.49 4.44
N SER A 200 -2.98 -21.62 3.80
CA SER A 200 -1.87 -22.52 4.18
C SER A 200 -0.50 -21.88 3.96
N GLU A 201 -0.34 -21.17 2.85
CA GLU A 201 0.89 -20.56 2.37
C GLU A 201 1.22 -19.29 3.17
N VAL A 202 0.19 -18.55 3.60
CA VAL A 202 0.31 -17.33 4.40
C VAL A 202 0.53 -17.64 5.88
N ALA A 203 0.07 -18.80 6.38
CA ALA A 203 0.25 -19.21 7.77
C ALA A 203 1.72 -19.15 8.27
N PRO A 204 2.72 -19.72 7.56
CA PRO A 204 4.12 -19.61 7.99
C PRO A 204 4.63 -18.16 7.95
N LEU A 205 4.19 -17.33 7.01
CA LEU A 205 4.58 -15.91 6.95
C LEU A 205 4.05 -15.13 8.14
N ARG A 206 2.81 -15.40 8.55
CA ARG A 206 2.22 -14.79 9.75
C ARG A 206 2.93 -15.24 11.01
N LYS A 207 3.32 -16.52 11.09
CA LYS A 207 4.11 -17.03 12.21
C LYS A 207 5.48 -16.36 12.29
N GLU A 208 6.19 -16.22 11.17
CA GLU A 208 7.47 -15.51 11.11
C GLU A 208 7.32 -14.04 11.57
N ALA A 209 6.30 -13.35 11.09
CA ALA A 209 6.01 -11.98 11.50
C ALA A 209 5.69 -11.89 13.01
N HIS A 210 4.90 -12.82 13.54
CA HIS A 210 4.59 -12.92 14.97
C HIS A 210 5.87 -13.06 15.81
N GLU A 211 6.72 -14.03 15.48
CA GLU A 211 7.98 -14.29 16.19
C GLU A 211 8.94 -13.07 16.13
N SER A 212 8.99 -12.38 14.99
CA SER A 212 9.75 -11.13 14.83
C SER A 212 9.23 -10.02 15.75
N LEU A 213 7.90 -9.84 15.82
CA LEU A 213 7.28 -8.87 16.71
C LEU A 213 7.51 -9.22 18.18
N GLU A 214 7.34 -10.49 18.57
CA GLU A 214 7.59 -10.92 19.95
C GLU A 214 9.03 -10.61 20.38
N SER A 215 10.01 -10.88 19.52
CA SER A 215 11.41 -10.57 19.79
C SER A 215 11.68 -9.06 19.89
N THR A 216 10.92 -8.23 19.19
CA THR A 216 11.14 -6.77 19.11
C THR A 216 10.47 -6.03 20.25
N ILE A 217 9.20 -6.33 20.52
CA ILE A 217 8.35 -5.56 21.42
C ILE A 217 7.79 -6.38 22.59
N GLY A 218 8.09 -7.68 22.64
CA GLY A 218 7.58 -8.61 23.65
C GLY A 218 6.18 -9.14 23.34
N THR A 219 5.83 -10.29 23.93
CA THR A 219 4.56 -11.01 23.72
C THR A 219 3.33 -10.12 23.92
N THR A 220 3.22 -9.42 25.06
CA THR A 220 2.01 -8.63 25.38
C THR A 220 1.72 -7.53 24.36
N ARG A 221 2.74 -6.79 23.91
CA ARG A 221 2.55 -5.74 22.90
C ARG A 221 2.27 -6.34 21.52
N THR A 222 2.84 -7.51 21.23
CA THR A 222 2.59 -8.26 20.00
C THR A 222 1.13 -8.70 19.89
N GLU A 223 0.59 -9.34 20.94
CA GLU A 223 -0.82 -9.76 20.97
C GLU A 223 -1.79 -8.59 20.76
N LEU A 224 -1.51 -7.43 21.38
CA LEU A 224 -2.27 -6.20 21.19
C LEU A 224 -2.20 -5.70 19.75
N LEU A 225 -0.99 -5.68 19.16
CA LEU A 225 -0.81 -5.28 17.76
C LEU A 225 -1.57 -6.21 16.82
N GLU A 226 -1.44 -7.52 16.98
CA GLU A 226 -2.05 -8.50 16.08
C GLU A 226 -3.56 -8.47 16.12
N LYS A 227 -4.16 -8.30 17.30
CA LYS A 227 -5.61 -8.14 17.43
C LYS A 227 -6.13 -6.95 16.62
N GLN A 228 -5.39 -5.83 16.64
CA GLN A 228 -5.74 -4.64 15.87
C GLN A 228 -5.40 -4.77 14.38
N ALA A 229 -4.27 -5.40 14.05
CA ALA A 229 -3.88 -5.70 12.68
C ALA A 229 -4.92 -6.61 12.00
N ALA A 230 -5.45 -7.61 12.72
CA ALA A 230 -6.52 -8.45 12.22
C ALA A 230 -7.78 -7.63 11.87
N ILE A 231 -8.17 -6.65 12.71
CA ILE A 231 -9.28 -5.74 12.39
C ILE A 231 -8.98 -4.93 11.13
N PHE A 232 -7.75 -4.44 10.98
CA PHE A 232 -7.34 -3.66 9.81
C PHE A 232 -7.34 -4.49 8.51
N PHE A 233 -6.70 -5.67 8.51
CA PHE A 233 -6.62 -6.52 7.33
C PHE A 233 -7.95 -7.17 6.97
N ASN A 234 -8.74 -7.58 7.96
CA ASN A 234 -10.09 -8.12 7.72
C ASN A 234 -11.06 -7.01 7.29
N GLY A 235 -10.96 -5.82 7.89
CA GLY A 235 -11.83 -4.68 7.59
C GLY A 235 -11.60 -4.07 6.20
N ARG A 236 -10.43 -4.29 5.59
CA ARG A 236 -10.15 -3.94 4.19
C ARG A 236 -10.51 -5.03 3.19
N GLY A 237 -10.95 -6.19 3.67
CA GLY A 237 -11.28 -7.34 2.83
C GLY A 237 -10.07 -8.11 2.32
N ASP A 238 -8.86 -7.52 2.30
CA ASP A 238 -7.64 -8.15 1.80
C ASP A 238 -7.36 -9.50 2.47
N CYS A 239 -7.67 -9.63 3.78
CA CYS A 239 -7.50 -10.84 4.58
C CYS A 239 -6.11 -11.50 4.39
N LEU A 240 -5.10 -10.72 3.98
CA LEU A 240 -3.77 -11.18 3.55
C LEU A 240 -3.82 -12.39 2.60
N GLY A 241 -4.77 -12.41 1.66
CA GLY A 241 -4.92 -13.49 0.68
C GLY A 241 -5.44 -14.81 1.22
N SER A 242 -5.89 -14.87 2.48
CA SER A 242 -6.44 -16.09 3.07
C SER A 242 -7.82 -16.49 2.53
N VAL A 243 -8.51 -15.61 1.82
CA VAL A 243 -9.83 -15.86 1.21
C VAL A 243 -9.69 -15.94 -0.31
N PRO A 244 -10.35 -16.90 -0.98
CA PRO A 244 -10.40 -16.93 -2.44
C PRO A 244 -10.95 -15.62 -3.02
N ARG A 245 -10.37 -15.17 -4.11
CA ARG A 245 -10.74 -13.94 -4.81
C ARG A 245 -10.99 -14.18 -6.28
N GLU A 246 -11.98 -13.49 -6.81
CA GLU A 246 -12.23 -13.40 -8.24
C GLU A 246 -12.17 -11.95 -8.68
N PHE A 247 -11.54 -11.70 -9.83
CA PHE A 247 -11.38 -10.39 -10.41
C PHE A 247 -12.29 -10.28 -11.62
N LEU A 248 -13.26 -9.38 -11.52
CA LEU A 248 -14.28 -9.14 -12.51
C LEU A 248 -14.00 -7.86 -13.27
N GLN A 249 -14.15 -7.92 -14.58
CA GLN A 249 -14.16 -6.76 -15.45
C GLN A 249 -15.62 -6.43 -15.83
N ASN A 250 -16.02 -5.19 -15.58
CA ASN A 250 -17.27 -4.62 -16.05
C ASN A 250 -16.98 -3.27 -16.73
N GLY A 251 -16.82 -3.28 -18.05
CA GLY A 251 -16.31 -2.13 -18.80
C GLY A 251 -14.87 -1.78 -18.39
N SER A 252 -14.66 -0.53 -17.95
CA SER A 252 -13.36 -0.03 -17.45
C SER A 252 -13.14 -0.27 -15.95
N ALA A 253 -14.12 -0.86 -15.26
CA ALA A 253 -14.05 -1.14 -13.83
C ALA A 253 -13.46 -2.53 -13.56
N LEU A 254 -12.53 -2.56 -12.61
CA LEU A 254 -12.07 -3.79 -11.94
C LEU A 254 -12.80 -3.93 -10.60
N THR A 255 -13.45 -5.07 -10.38
CA THR A 255 -14.11 -5.42 -9.12
C THR A 255 -13.48 -6.68 -8.55
N VAL A 256 -13.28 -6.73 -7.23
CA VAL A 256 -12.83 -7.94 -6.53
C VAL A 256 -14.01 -8.55 -5.77
N ARG A 257 -14.29 -9.83 -6.03
CA ARG A 257 -15.26 -10.62 -5.28
C ARG A 257 -14.51 -11.59 -4.37
N TYR A 258 -14.92 -11.68 -3.11
CA TYR A 258 -14.42 -12.66 -2.15
C TYR A 258 -15.41 -13.82 -2.07
N VAL A 259 -14.92 -15.05 -2.19
CA VAL A 259 -15.76 -16.26 -2.20
C VAL A 259 -15.52 -17.03 -0.92
N TYR A 260 -16.49 -17.02 0.00
CA TYR A 260 -16.37 -17.71 1.30
C TYR A 260 -16.90 -19.14 1.20
N THR A 261 -16.30 -20.03 2.00
CA THR A 261 -16.60 -21.48 1.96
C THR A 261 -17.99 -21.85 2.46
N ASP A 262 -18.66 -20.97 3.20
CA ASP A 262 -20.04 -21.15 3.66
C ASP A 262 -21.08 -20.83 2.57
N GLY A 263 -20.63 -20.55 1.34
CA GLY A 263 -21.48 -20.14 0.23
C GLY A 263 -22.03 -18.72 0.39
N SER A 264 -21.62 -17.99 1.43
CA SER A 264 -21.93 -16.57 1.53
C SER A 264 -20.99 -15.81 0.58
N ASP A 265 -21.53 -15.37 -0.54
CA ASP A 265 -20.86 -14.38 -1.37
C ASP A 265 -21.00 -13.03 -0.68
N ALA A 266 -20.07 -12.71 0.22
CA ALA A 266 -19.83 -11.31 0.55
C ALA A 266 -19.15 -10.66 -0.65
N SER A 267 -19.97 -10.32 -1.65
CA SER A 267 -19.63 -9.28 -2.60
C SER A 267 -19.56 -7.98 -1.81
N LEU A 268 -18.41 -7.74 -1.21
CA LEU A 268 -17.98 -6.39 -0.98
C LEU A 268 -17.98 -5.74 -2.37
N LYS A 269 -19.06 -5.03 -2.73
CA LYS A 269 -19.03 -3.92 -3.71
C LYS A 269 -18.15 -2.78 -3.16
N SER A 270 -17.09 -3.14 -2.45
CA SER A 270 -16.12 -2.27 -1.84
C SER A 270 -15.21 -1.84 -2.97
N ARG A 271 -15.51 -0.63 -3.43
CA ARG A 271 -14.71 0.16 -4.37
C ARG A 271 -14.48 -0.57 -5.68
N THR A 272 -15.35 -0.31 -6.64
CA THR A 272 -14.97 -0.28 -8.05
C THR A 272 -13.57 0.37 -8.13
N TYR A 273 -12.53 -0.41 -8.45
CA TYR A 273 -11.21 0.13 -8.70
C TYR A 273 -11.27 0.75 -10.08
N ILE A 274 -11.89 1.92 -10.16
CA ILE A 274 -11.87 2.77 -11.34
C ILE A 274 -10.44 3.30 -11.41
N LYS A 275 -9.79 3.16 -12.57
CA LYS A 275 -8.59 3.95 -12.86
C LYS A 275 -8.97 5.41 -12.82
N VAL A 276 -8.77 6.05 -11.66
CA VAL A 276 -8.83 7.50 -11.55
C VAL A 276 -7.46 8.01 -11.98
N PRO A 277 -7.31 8.66 -13.14
CA PRO A 277 -6.01 8.97 -13.73
C PRO A 277 -5.09 9.84 -12.85
N ASN A 278 -5.65 10.49 -11.81
CA ASN A 278 -4.98 11.49 -10.98
C ASN A 278 -5.00 11.21 -9.47
N ARG A 279 -5.27 9.98 -9.01
CA ARG A 279 -5.08 9.63 -7.58
C ARG A 279 -3.86 8.75 -7.41
N THR A 280 -2.85 9.28 -6.73
CA THR A 280 -1.58 8.65 -6.32
C THR A 280 -1.71 7.50 -5.32
N ASN A 281 -2.94 7.08 -5.00
CA ASN A 281 -3.15 5.88 -4.20
C ASN A 281 -2.84 4.68 -5.10
N GLN A 282 -1.62 4.18 -4.95
CA GLN A 282 -1.16 2.89 -5.44
C GLN A 282 -2.30 1.88 -5.33
N TRP A 283 -2.65 1.27 -6.45
CA TRP A 283 -3.72 0.30 -6.48
C TRP A 283 -3.36 -0.85 -5.56
N GLU A 284 -4.30 -1.31 -4.75
CA GLU A 284 -4.09 -2.45 -3.83
C GLU A 284 -3.63 -3.73 -4.55
N TYR A 285 -3.91 -3.82 -5.85
CA TYR A 285 -3.54 -4.93 -6.72
C TYR A 285 -2.60 -4.53 -7.87
N LEU A 286 -1.82 -3.46 -7.69
CA LEU A 286 -0.83 -3.05 -8.70
C LEU A 286 0.20 -4.15 -8.98
N HIS A 287 0.54 -4.96 -7.99
CA HIS A 287 1.45 -6.11 -8.17
C HIS A 287 0.87 -7.20 -9.08
N LEU A 288 -0.46 -7.26 -9.25
CA LEU A 288 -1.13 -8.23 -10.12
C LEU A 288 -1.41 -7.68 -11.52
N PHE A 289 -1.90 -6.43 -11.58
CA PHE A 289 -2.48 -5.84 -12.80
C PHE A 289 -1.73 -4.62 -13.33
N GLY A 290 -0.71 -4.15 -12.61
CA GLY A 290 0.12 -3.03 -12.99
C GLY A 290 1.14 -3.35 -14.09
N PRO A 291 1.96 -2.37 -14.47
CA PRO A 291 3.12 -2.61 -15.33
C PRO A 291 4.00 -3.69 -14.70
N ASN A 292 4.26 -4.77 -15.43
CA ASN A 292 4.98 -5.98 -14.99
C ASN A 292 4.21 -6.96 -14.10
N GLY A 293 2.91 -6.74 -13.86
CA GLY A 293 2.07 -7.73 -13.18
C GLY A 293 1.81 -8.97 -14.04
N PRO A 294 1.58 -10.14 -13.44
CA PRO A 294 1.32 -11.41 -14.15
C PRO A 294 0.02 -11.40 -14.98
N CYS A 295 -0.92 -10.50 -14.67
CA CYS A 295 -2.18 -10.36 -15.38
C CYS A 295 -2.35 -8.90 -15.86
N PRO A 296 -1.64 -8.46 -16.91
CA PRO A 296 -1.70 -7.06 -17.34
C PRO A 296 -3.14 -6.68 -17.71
N PHE A 297 -3.71 -5.75 -16.95
CA PHE A 297 -5.06 -5.24 -17.19
C PHE A 297 -4.98 -3.98 -18.04
N THR A 298 -5.29 -4.12 -19.34
CA THR A 298 -5.34 -2.96 -20.24
C THR A 298 -6.77 -2.45 -20.28
N ILE A 299 -7.00 -1.26 -19.72
CA ILE A 299 -8.26 -0.55 -19.93
C ILE A 299 -8.26 -0.11 -21.40
N LYS A 300 -9.17 -0.70 -22.18
CA LYS A 300 -9.49 -0.20 -23.52
C LYS A 300 -10.28 1.09 -23.41
#